data_AF-A0A329T455-F1
#
_entry.id   AF-A0A329T455-F1
#
_cell.length_a   1.000
_cell.length_b   1.000
_cell.length_c   1.000
_cell.angle_alpha   90.00
_cell.angle_beta   90.00
_cell.angle_gamma   90.00
#
_symmetry.space_group_name_H-M   'P 1'
#
loop_
_entity.id
_entity.type
_entity.pdbx_description
1 polymer ?
#
loop_
_entity_poly.entity_id
_entity_poly.type
_entity_poly.pdbx_seq_one_letter_code
_entity_poly.pdbx_strand_id
1 'polypeptide(L)'
;MVTIRCCDVNILKASCSPAISSLANAKAKALKPSIELKQDEGEARAAAREELHRQRSLVHHAGRTMKKRKIVTDLEESIKTLREAVEELRVKYQIAQLKISTTSTIWNVAAEYFQLFRNGYTTPFDTMLLQPSASPAQRKFLYSTMAFDVVGETGHGVEPLLDDWRLISLYHEDIDIAP
;
A
#
# COMPACT_ATOMS: atom_id res chain seq x y z
N MET A 1 38.35 -20.67 26.19
CA MET A 1 39.20 -20.14 27.29
C MET A 1 39.92 -21.32 27.93
N VAL A 2 41.17 -21.14 28.36
CA VAL A 2 41.99 -22.22 28.94
C VAL A 2 41.74 -22.36 30.44
N THR A 3 41.70 -23.59 30.93
CA THR A 3 41.60 -23.93 32.36
C THR A 3 42.98 -24.00 33.02
N ILE A 4 43.14 -23.38 34.20
CA ILE A 4 44.15 -23.76 35.21
C ILE A 4 43.43 -23.89 36.56
N ARG A 5 43.93 -24.76 37.44
CA ARG A 5 43.23 -25.23 38.65
C ARG A 5 44.21 -25.44 39.82
N CYS A 6 43.70 -25.23 41.04
CA CYS A 6 44.23 -25.73 42.32
C CYS A 6 45.49 -25.10 42.95
N CYS A 7 45.65 -25.42 44.25
CA CYS A 7 46.80 -25.26 45.16
C CYS A 7 47.05 -23.82 45.69
N ASP A 8 47.32 -23.60 46.99
CA ASP A 8 47.22 -24.44 48.22
C ASP A 8 47.45 -23.53 49.48
N VAL A 9 47.29 -23.86 50.78
CA VAL A 9 46.93 -25.08 51.55
C VAL A 9 46.40 -24.65 52.97
N ASN A 10 46.17 -25.62 53.87
CA ASN A 10 45.99 -25.59 55.34
C ASN A 10 44.55 -25.41 55.92
N ILE A 11 44.00 -26.24 56.85
CA ILE A 11 44.50 -27.14 57.94
C ILE A 11 44.92 -26.30 59.18
N LEU A 12 44.39 -26.43 60.41
CA LEU A 12 43.33 -27.23 61.09
C LEU A 12 42.73 -26.33 62.23
N LYS A 13 42.14 -26.68 63.39
CA LYS A 13 41.89 -27.92 64.17
C LYS A 13 40.75 -27.67 65.21
N ALA A 14 39.70 -28.50 65.30
CA ALA A 14 38.80 -28.57 66.47
C ALA A 14 38.00 -29.90 66.50
N SER A 15 37.49 -30.31 67.66
CA SER A 15 36.88 -31.64 67.89
C SER A 15 35.62 -31.57 68.76
N CYS A 16 34.91 -32.70 68.79
CA CYS A 16 33.85 -33.12 69.71
C CYS A 16 32.39 -32.72 69.41
N SER A 17 31.51 -33.62 69.86
CA SER A 17 30.07 -33.74 69.62
C SER A 17 29.36 -33.88 70.99
N PRO A 18 28.04 -34.13 71.07
CA PRO A 18 26.93 -33.34 70.54
C PRO A 18 25.93 -32.99 71.69
N ALA A 19 24.67 -32.74 71.31
CA ALA A 19 23.45 -32.75 72.15
C ALA A 19 23.18 -31.54 73.06
N ILE A 20 22.18 -30.75 72.64
CA ILE A 20 20.87 -30.62 73.32
C ILE A 20 19.84 -30.09 72.30
N SER A 21 18.54 -30.18 72.60
CA SER A 21 17.40 -29.62 71.82
C SER A 21 16.97 -30.33 70.53
N SER A 22 16.67 -31.63 70.62
CA SER A 22 15.86 -32.35 69.60
C SER A 22 14.49 -31.72 69.30
N LEU A 23 14.00 -30.84 70.18
CA LEU A 23 12.70 -30.17 70.09
C LEU A 23 12.58 -29.16 68.92
N ALA A 24 13.69 -28.52 68.51
CA ALA A 24 13.68 -27.59 67.38
C ALA A 24 13.47 -28.30 66.03
N ASN A 25 14.10 -29.47 65.86
CA ASN A 25 14.05 -30.24 64.63
C ASN A 25 12.67 -30.85 64.34
N ALA A 26 11.88 -31.20 65.37
CA ALA A 26 10.51 -31.69 65.16
C ALA A 26 9.62 -30.62 64.50
N LYS A 27 9.66 -29.38 65.01
CA LYS A 27 8.87 -28.26 64.46
C LYS A 27 9.33 -27.84 63.06
N ALA A 28 10.65 -27.84 62.82
CA ALA A 28 11.20 -27.61 61.49
C ALA A 28 10.83 -28.72 60.48
N LYS A 29 10.86 -30.00 60.90
CA LYS A 29 10.55 -31.15 60.04
C LYS A 29 9.04 -31.33 59.79
N ALA A 30 8.17 -30.79 60.64
CA ALA A 30 6.74 -30.68 60.37
C ALA A 30 6.41 -29.51 59.41
N LEU A 31 7.14 -28.39 59.51
CA LEU A 31 6.89 -27.21 58.67
C LEU A 31 7.38 -27.39 57.22
N LYS A 32 8.53 -28.05 57.00
CA LYS A 32 9.10 -28.31 55.67
C LYS A 32 8.14 -28.94 54.64
N PRO A 33 7.49 -30.10 54.90
CA PRO A 33 6.58 -30.71 53.92
C PRO A 33 5.37 -29.82 53.62
N SER A 34 4.94 -28.97 54.56
CA SER A 34 3.87 -27.98 54.33
C SER A 34 4.31 -26.73 53.56
N ILE A 35 5.62 -26.54 53.34
CA ILE A 35 6.19 -25.51 52.45
C ILE A 35 6.46 -26.12 51.08
N GLU A 36 7.14 -27.26 51.03
CA GLU A 36 7.48 -27.97 49.78
C GLU A 36 6.23 -28.30 48.96
N LEU A 37 5.16 -28.84 49.59
CA LEU A 37 3.88 -29.11 48.91
C LEU A 37 3.20 -27.82 48.38
N LYS A 38 3.39 -26.67 49.04
CA LYS A 38 2.85 -25.38 48.60
C LYS A 38 3.71 -24.72 47.50
N GLN A 39 4.98 -25.10 47.40
CA GLN A 39 5.86 -24.69 46.32
C GLN A 39 5.56 -25.49 45.05
N ASP A 40 5.39 -26.81 45.17
CA ASP A 40 4.96 -27.70 44.07
C ASP A 40 3.58 -27.29 43.52
N GLU A 41 2.58 -27.08 44.39
CA GLU A 41 1.30 -26.48 43.96
C GLU A 41 1.48 -25.09 43.32
N GLY A 42 2.47 -24.31 43.76
CA GLY A 42 2.79 -22.99 43.20
C GLY A 42 3.36 -23.09 41.78
N GLU A 43 4.32 -23.97 41.54
CA GLU A 43 4.94 -24.21 40.25
C GLU A 43 3.96 -24.88 39.27
N ALA A 44 3.16 -25.85 39.72
CA ALA A 44 2.09 -26.44 38.91
C ALA A 44 1.06 -25.38 38.46
N ARG A 45 0.65 -24.47 39.36
CA ARG A 45 -0.24 -23.33 39.03
C ARG A 45 0.45 -22.30 38.14
N ALA A 46 1.78 -22.14 38.22
CA ALA A 46 2.55 -21.25 37.35
C ALA A 46 2.69 -21.83 35.93
N ALA A 47 3.04 -23.11 35.79
CA ALA A 47 3.12 -23.81 34.52
C ALA A 47 1.76 -23.84 33.80
N ALA A 48 0.66 -24.11 34.52
CA ALA A 48 -0.69 -24.05 33.98
C ALA A 48 -1.08 -22.65 33.49
N ARG A 49 -0.61 -21.58 34.15
CA ARG A 49 -0.79 -20.20 33.68
C ARG A 49 0.05 -19.92 32.44
N GLU A 50 1.31 -20.36 32.40
CA GLU A 50 2.17 -20.16 31.24
C GLU A 50 1.61 -20.86 29.99
N GLU A 51 1.13 -22.10 30.13
CA GLU A 51 0.49 -22.83 29.04
C GLU A 51 -0.81 -22.16 28.57
N LEU A 52 -1.64 -21.64 29.49
CA LEU A 52 -2.80 -20.80 29.15
C LEU A 52 -2.38 -19.53 28.37
N HIS A 53 -1.26 -18.90 28.72
CA HIS A 53 -0.70 -17.76 28.00
C HIS A 53 -0.17 -18.15 26.61
N ARG A 54 0.49 -19.31 26.46
CA ARG A 54 0.96 -19.87 25.18
C ARG A 54 -0.22 -20.13 24.25
N GLN A 55 -1.26 -20.82 24.73
CA GLN A 55 -2.48 -21.10 23.96
C GLN A 55 -3.19 -19.81 23.51
N ARG A 56 -3.36 -18.82 24.41
CA ARG A 56 -3.90 -17.50 24.04
C ARG A 56 -3.04 -16.79 22.99
N SER A 57 -1.71 -16.84 23.13
CA SER A 57 -0.78 -16.23 22.17
C SER A 57 -0.93 -16.86 20.77
N LEU A 58 -1.04 -18.19 20.69
CA LEU A 58 -1.29 -18.92 19.44
C LEU A 58 -2.63 -18.54 18.81
N VAL A 59 -3.72 -18.48 19.58
CA VAL A 59 -5.04 -18.04 19.09
C VAL A 59 -5.00 -16.59 18.60
N HIS A 60 -4.35 -15.67 19.33
CA HIS A 60 -4.18 -14.28 18.90
C HIS A 60 -3.23 -14.13 17.69
N HIS A 61 -2.25 -15.02 17.51
CA HIS A 61 -1.40 -15.04 16.32
C HIS A 61 -2.18 -15.54 15.10
N ALA A 62 -2.86 -16.69 15.21
CA ALA A 62 -3.74 -17.22 14.17
C ALA A 62 -4.83 -16.22 13.78
N GLY A 63 -5.51 -15.60 14.75
CA GLY A 63 -6.53 -14.59 14.51
C GLY A 63 -6.01 -13.33 13.81
N ARG A 64 -4.81 -12.84 14.16
CA ARG A 64 -4.16 -11.73 13.43
C ARG A 64 -3.80 -12.13 12.00
N THR A 65 -3.27 -13.34 11.80
CA THR A 65 -2.93 -13.86 10.47
C THR A 65 -4.16 -14.02 9.58
N MET A 66 -5.27 -14.56 10.11
CA MET A 66 -6.53 -14.69 9.37
C MET A 66 -7.15 -13.32 9.06
N LYS A 67 -7.10 -12.35 9.99
CA LYS A 67 -7.54 -10.97 9.70
C LYS A 67 -6.73 -10.32 8.58
N LYS A 68 -5.40 -10.48 8.59
CA LYS A 68 -4.53 -10.00 7.49
C LYS A 68 -4.88 -10.66 6.16
N ARG A 69 -5.04 -12.00 6.14
CA ARG A 69 -5.45 -12.74 4.94
C ARG A 69 -6.79 -12.27 4.39
N LYS A 70 -7.80 -12.08 5.26
CA LYS A 70 -9.11 -11.57 4.83
C LYS A 70 -9.00 -10.18 4.18
N ILE A 71 -8.26 -9.25 4.80
CA ILE A 71 -8.08 -7.90 4.21
C ILE A 71 -7.43 -7.97 2.82
N VAL A 72 -6.50 -8.92 2.60
CA VAL A 72 -5.90 -9.13 1.27
C VAL A 72 -6.93 -9.74 0.28
N THR A 73 -7.68 -10.77 0.66
CA THR A 73 -8.67 -11.39 -0.25
C THR A 73 -9.82 -10.44 -0.60
N ASP A 74 -10.34 -9.69 0.39
CA ASP A 74 -11.38 -8.68 0.18
C ASP A 74 -10.89 -7.57 -0.77
N LEU A 75 -9.61 -7.19 -0.65
CA LEU A 75 -8.98 -6.20 -1.55
C LEU A 75 -8.76 -6.77 -2.96
N GLU A 76 -8.28 -8.01 -3.09
CA GLU A 76 -8.12 -8.71 -4.38
C GLU A 76 -9.46 -8.85 -5.12
N GLU A 77 -10.55 -9.17 -4.40
CA GLU A 77 -11.91 -9.22 -4.95
C GLU A 77 -12.41 -7.82 -5.39
N SER A 78 -12.12 -6.77 -4.61
CA SER A 78 -12.46 -5.39 -5.00
C SER A 78 -11.68 -4.91 -6.24
N ILE A 79 -10.41 -5.30 -6.38
CA ILE A 79 -9.58 -4.98 -7.55
C ILE A 79 -10.07 -5.75 -8.78
N LYS A 80 -10.48 -7.02 -8.61
CA LYS A 80 -11.05 -7.83 -9.68
C LYS A 80 -12.36 -7.21 -10.20
N THR A 81 -13.32 -6.98 -9.31
CA THR A 81 -14.64 -6.45 -9.67
C THR A 81 -14.56 -5.04 -10.27
N LEU A 82 -13.65 -4.19 -9.78
CA LEU A 82 -13.40 -2.87 -10.40
C LEU A 82 -12.81 -2.99 -11.82
N ARG A 83 -11.90 -3.94 -12.07
CA ARG A 83 -11.36 -4.19 -13.42
C ARG A 83 -12.42 -4.72 -14.38
N GLU A 84 -13.28 -5.62 -13.91
CA GLU A 84 -14.42 -6.15 -14.68
C GLU A 84 -15.40 -5.02 -15.05
N ALA A 85 -15.73 -4.13 -14.11
CA ALA A 85 -16.58 -2.96 -14.37
C ALA A 85 -15.94 -1.94 -15.33
N VAL A 86 -14.62 -1.70 -15.24
CA VAL A 86 -13.90 -0.81 -16.17
C VAL A 86 -13.92 -1.34 -17.59
N GLU A 87 -13.71 -2.64 -17.79
CA GLU A 87 -13.74 -3.24 -19.13
C GLU A 87 -15.18 -3.34 -19.68
N GLU A 88 -16.18 -3.59 -18.82
CA GLU A 88 -17.60 -3.50 -19.20
C GLU A 88 -17.98 -2.09 -19.69
N LEU A 89 -17.55 -1.05 -18.97
CA LEU A 89 -17.75 0.35 -19.37
C LEU A 89 -17.00 0.69 -20.67
N ARG A 90 -15.78 0.15 -20.85
CA ARG A 90 -15.02 0.32 -22.10
C ARG A 90 -15.72 -0.29 -23.30
N VAL A 91 -16.26 -1.51 -23.16
CA VAL A 91 -17.03 -2.19 -24.21
C VAL A 91 -18.34 -1.42 -24.49
N LYS A 92 -19.05 -0.97 -23.46
CA LYS A 92 -20.24 -0.11 -23.60
C LYS A 92 -19.94 1.18 -24.38
N TYR A 93 -18.84 1.85 -24.06
CA TYR A 93 -18.37 3.06 -24.75
C TYR A 93 -18.02 2.79 -26.22
N GLN A 94 -17.30 1.71 -26.51
CA GLN A 94 -16.99 1.31 -27.89
C GLN A 94 -18.27 1.00 -28.70
N ILE A 95 -19.25 0.31 -28.12
CA ILE A 95 -20.55 0.04 -28.75
C ILE A 95 -21.35 1.32 -28.98
N ALA A 96 -21.25 2.31 -28.09
CA ALA A 96 -21.86 3.63 -28.30
C ALA A 96 -21.19 4.38 -29.46
N GLN A 97 -19.85 4.44 -29.48
CA GLN A 97 -19.11 5.11 -30.55
C GLN A 97 -19.33 4.47 -31.94
N LEU A 98 -19.42 3.14 -32.02
CA LEU A 98 -19.78 2.44 -33.26
C LEU A 98 -21.18 2.80 -33.79
N LYS A 99 -22.12 3.20 -32.92
CA LYS A 99 -23.45 3.69 -33.32
C LYS A 99 -23.43 5.15 -33.76
N ILE A 100 -22.56 5.97 -33.18
CA ILE A 100 -22.36 7.39 -33.51
C ILE A 100 -21.61 7.56 -34.84
N SER A 101 -20.76 6.59 -35.19
CA SER A 101 -19.90 6.59 -36.40
C SER A 101 -20.66 6.55 -37.74
N THR A 102 -21.95 6.21 -37.77
CA THR A 102 -22.71 6.07 -39.04
C THR A 102 -23.20 7.40 -39.64
N THR A 103 -23.13 8.50 -38.89
CA THR A 103 -23.39 9.86 -39.40
C THR A 103 -22.28 10.80 -38.96
N SER A 104 -21.54 11.38 -39.91
CA SER A 104 -20.61 12.47 -39.61
C SER A 104 -21.44 13.72 -39.29
N THR A 105 -21.69 13.96 -38.00
CA THR A 105 -22.39 15.15 -37.52
C THR A 105 -21.40 16.18 -36.98
N ILE A 106 -21.85 17.42 -36.84
CA ILE A 106 -21.09 18.51 -36.20
C ILE A 106 -20.65 18.10 -34.78
N TRP A 107 -21.44 17.27 -34.08
CA TRP A 107 -21.10 16.75 -32.75
C TRP A 107 -19.94 15.76 -32.76
N ASN A 108 -19.76 14.97 -33.83
CA ASN A 108 -18.61 14.07 -33.96
C ASN A 108 -17.33 14.90 -34.13
N VAL A 109 -17.36 15.91 -34.99
CA VAL A 109 -16.24 16.85 -35.18
C VAL A 109 -15.91 17.61 -33.89
N ALA A 110 -16.93 18.09 -33.16
CA ALA A 110 -16.73 18.74 -31.87
C ALA A 110 -16.12 17.79 -30.82
N ALA A 111 -16.61 16.53 -30.74
CA ALA A 111 -16.09 15.53 -29.82
C ALA A 111 -14.63 15.14 -30.16
N GLU A 112 -14.29 14.96 -31.43
CA GLU A 112 -12.91 14.71 -31.87
C GLU A 112 -12.00 15.92 -31.58
N TYR A 113 -12.47 17.15 -31.77
CA TYR A 113 -11.75 18.37 -31.40
C TYR A 113 -11.46 18.41 -29.89
N PHE A 114 -12.47 18.29 -29.03
CA PHE A 114 -12.26 18.29 -27.58
C PHE A 114 -11.40 17.10 -27.10
N GLN A 115 -11.47 15.94 -27.76
CA GLN A 115 -10.61 14.80 -27.44
C GLN A 115 -9.15 15.02 -27.88
N LEU A 116 -8.92 15.61 -29.05
CA LEU A 116 -7.58 15.89 -29.59
C LEU A 116 -6.89 17.08 -28.91
N PHE A 117 -7.65 18.03 -28.36
CA PHE A 117 -7.14 19.23 -27.69
C PHE A 117 -7.38 19.22 -26.16
N ARG A 118 -7.81 18.08 -25.56
CA ARG A 118 -8.03 17.96 -24.10
C ARG A 118 -6.80 18.39 -23.30
N ASN A 119 -5.63 17.96 -23.70
CA ASN A 119 -4.36 18.26 -23.03
C ASN A 119 -3.66 19.46 -23.71
N GLY A 120 -4.44 20.38 -24.27
CA GLY A 120 -3.95 21.50 -25.07
C GLY A 120 -3.10 21.05 -26.27
N TYR A 121 -1.98 21.72 -26.48
CA TYR A 121 -1.06 21.52 -27.61
C TYR A 121 -0.07 20.40 -27.31
N THR A 122 -0.26 19.23 -27.95
CA THR A 122 0.31 17.92 -27.52
C THR A 122 1.83 17.70 -27.71
N THR A 123 2.64 18.75 -27.85
CA THR A 123 4.11 18.64 -27.85
C THR A 123 4.69 18.79 -26.44
N PRO A 124 5.74 18.04 -26.05
CA PRO A 124 6.46 18.30 -24.80
C PRO A 124 6.94 19.75 -24.70
N PHE A 125 6.86 20.35 -23.51
CA PHE A 125 7.14 21.77 -23.27
C PHE A 125 8.51 22.22 -23.83
N ASP A 126 9.58 21.47 -23.56
CA ASP A 126 10.93 21.74 -24.09
C ASP A 126 10.96 21.76 -25.63
N THR A 127 10.18 20.88 -26.27
CA THR A 127 10.05 20.81 -27.74
C THR A 127 9.22 21.99 -28.26
N MET A 128 8.16 22.39 -27.55
CA MET A 128 7.28 23.49 -27.92
C MET A 128 7.97 24.88 -27.93
N LEU A 129 9.02 25.04 -27.13
CA LEU A 129 9.87 26.23 -27.11
C LEU A 129 10.92 26.20 -28.24
N LEU A 130 11.49 25.03 -28.56
CA LEU A 130 12.55 24.88 -29.56
C LEU A 130 12.03 24.72 -31.01
N GLN A 131 10.91 24.05 -31.20
CA GLN A 131 10.26 23.79 -32.49
C GLN A 131 8.73 23.80 -32.32
N PRO A 132 8.07 24.96 -32.49
CA PRO A 132 6.61 25.07 -32.38
C PRO A 132 5.94 24.37 -33.56
N SER A 133 5.53 23.12 -33.34
CA SER A 133 5.01 22.23 -34.37
C SER A 133 3.96 21.30 -33.76
N ALA A 134 2.69 21.72 -33.79
CA ALA A 134 1.55 20.93 -33.30
C ALA A 134 1.58 19.50 -33.83
N SER A 135 1.11 18.53 -33.05
CA SER A 135 1.24 17.12 -33.42
C SER A 135 0.61 16.85 -34.80
N PRO A 136 1.16 15.92 -35.61
CA PRO A 136 0.63 15.62 -36.94
C PRO A 136 -0.86 15.25 -36.94
N ALA A 137 -1.38 14.70 -35.83
CA ALA A 137 -2.78 14.43 -35.63
C ALA A 137 -3.61 15.72 -35.49
N GLN A 138 -3.27 16.60 -34.53
CA GLN A 138 -3.96 17.88 -34.31
C GLN A 138 -3.98 18.74 -35.57
N ARG A 139 -2.83 18.88 -36.25
CA ARG A 139 -2.71 19.67 -37.49
C ARG A 139 -3.55 19.08 -38.62
N LYS A 140 -3.43 17.78 -38.88
CA LYS A 140 -4.21 17.10 -39.94
C LYS A 140 -5.72 17.17 -39.66
N PHE A 141 -6.13 17.08 -38.40
CA PHE A 141 -7.54 17.19 -38.01
C PHE A 141 -8.12 18.56 -38.39
N LEU A 142 -7.46 19.66 -37.99
CA LEU A 142 -7.93 21.01 -38.30
C LEU A 142 -7.99 21.25 -39.83
N TYR A 143 -6.93 20.89 -40.57
CA TYR A 143 -6.94 20.94 -42.05
C TYR A 143 -8.03 20.10 -42.73
N SER A 144 -8.60 19.10 -42.04
CA SER A 144 -9.64 18.21 -42.56
C SER A 144 -11.06 18.57 -42.09
N THR A 145 -11.22 19.58 -41.21
CA THR A 145 -12.50 19.87 -40.54
C THR A 145 -12.83 21.35 -40.47
N MET A 146 -11.84 22.24 -40.44
CA MET A 146 -12.00 23.69 -40.40
C MET A 146 -11.98 24.28 -41.81
N ALA A 147 -12.56 25.48 -41.95
CA ALA A 147 -12.39 26.28 -43.17
C ALA A 147 -10.94 26.80 -43.27
N PHE A 148 -10.47 27.05 -44.49
CA PHE A 148 -9.11 27.56 -44.74
C PHE A 148 -8.87 28.95 -44.09
N ASP A 149 -9.93 29.72 -43.91
CA ASP A 149 -9.99 31.06 -43.33
C ASP A 149 -10.58 31.06 -41.90
N VAL A 150 -10.54 29.92 -41.19
CA VAL A 150 -11.03 29.81 -39.79
C VAL A 150 -10.44 30.89 -38.89
N VAL A 151 -11.30 31.68 -38.24
CA VAL A 151 -10.88 32.82 -37.42
C VAL A 151 -10.46 32.35 -36.02
N GLY A 152 -9.21 32.68 -35.65
CA GLY A 152 -8.68 32.54 -34.30
C GLY A 152 -8.63 33.89 -33.55
N GLU A 153 -7.88 33.95 -32.46
CA GLU A 153 -7.64 35.19 -31.71
C GLU A 153 -6.52 36.03 -32.37
N THR A 154 -5.43 35.39 -32.82
CA THR A 154 -4.29 36.09 -33.44
C THR A 154 -4.38 36.24 -34.97
N GLY A 155 -5.29 35.56 -35.66
CA GLY A 155 -5.36 35.59 -37.12
C GLY A 155 -6.45 34.72 -37.75
N HIS A 156 -6.22 34.31 -38.99
CA HIS A 156 -7.11 33.39 -39.73
C HIS A 156 -6.32 32.24 -40.37
N GLY A 157 -6.93 31.07 -40.41
CA GLY A 157 -6.34 29.81 -40.88
C GLY A 157 -5.86 28.89 -39.76
N VAL A 158 -5.46 27.69 -40.14
CA VAL A 158 -5.10 26.60 -39.21
C VAL A 158 -3.85 26.93 -38.38
N GLU A 159 -2.85 27.59 -38.97
CA GLU A 159 -1.59 27.92 -38.30
C GLU A 159 -1.75 28.95 -37.17
N PRO A 160 -2.39 30.13 -37.35
CA PRO A 160 -2.70 31.03 -36.24
C PRO A 160 -3.53 30.36 -35.15
N LEU A 161 -4.56 29.57 -35.51
CA LEU A 161 -5.36 28.81 -34.55
C LEU A 161 -4.53 27.80 -33.74
N LEU A 162 -3.48 27.22 -34.33
CA LEU A 162 -2.55 26.34 -33.61
C LEU A 162 -1.58 27.12 -32.71
N ASP A 163 -1.14 28.32 -33.11
CA ASP A 163 -0.34 29.19 -32.24
C ASP A 163 -1.18 29.79 -31.08
N ASP A 164 -2.47 30.05 -31.28
CA ASP A 164 -3.43 30.37 -30.20
C ASP A 164 -3.47 29.21 -29.18
N TRP A 165 -3.70 27.98 -29.64
CA TRP A 165 -3.69 26.77 -28.79
C TRP A 165 -2.36 26.54 -28.08
N ARG A 166 -1.24 26.85 -28.73
CA ARG A 166 0.10 26.83 -28.12
C ARG A 166 0.21 27.84 -26.99
N LEU A 167 -0.18 29.09 -27.23
CA LEU A 167 -0.12 30.18 -26.26
C LEU A 167 -1.01 29.88 -25.03
N ILE A 168 -2.22 29.41 -25.29
CA ILE A 168 -3.18 28.94 -24.28
C ILE A 168 -2.55 27.84 -23.41
N SER A 169 -1.87 26.87 -24.01
CA SER A 169 -1.22 25.74 -23.31
C SER A 169 0.09 26.13 -22.58
N LEU A 170 0.72 27.27 -22.94
CA LEU A 170 1.88 27.80 -22.21
C LEU A 170 1.50 28.50 -20.91
N TYR A 171 0.27 29.01 -20.80
CA TYR A 171 -0.22 29.74 -19.63
C TYR A 171 -1.06 28.89 -18.67
N HIS A 172 -1.45 27.67 -19.05
CA HIS A 172 -2.29 26.79 -18.25
C HIS A 172 -1.76 25.35 -18.35
N GLU A 173 -1.23 24.82 -17.24
CA GLU A 173 -0.50 23.54 -17.23
C GLU A 173 -1.43 22.33 -17.51
N ASP A 174 -2.68 22.37 -17.07
CA ASP A 174 -3.72 21.38 -17.35
C ASP A 174 -5.08 22.09 -17.57
N ILE A 175 -5.49 22.28 -18.83
CA ILE A 175 -6.84 22.76 -19.17
C ILE A 175 -7.78 21.56 -19.23
N ASP A 176 -8.28 21.11 -18.09
CA ASP A 176 -9.30 20.06 -18.09
C ASP A 176 -10.64 20.62 -18.57
N ILE A 177 -10.86 20.56 -19.90
CA ILE A 177 -12.14 20.92 -20.53
C ILE A 177 -13.17 19.87 -20.10
N ALA A 178 -13.91 20.19 -19.02
CA ALA A 178 -14.99 19.38 -18.51
C ALA A 178 -16.11 19.23 -19.58
N PRO A 179 -16.60 18.00 -19.82
CA PRO A 179 -17.62 17.72 -20.85
C PRO A 179 -19.05 18.03 -20.40
#